data_AF-A0A7S0X580-F1
#
_entry.id   AF-A0A7S0X580-F1
#
_cell.length_a   1.000
_cell.length_b   1.000
_cell.length_c   1.000
_cell.angle_alpha   90.00
_cell.angle_beta   90.00
_cell.angle_gamma   90.00
#
_symmetry.space_group_name_H-M   'P 1'
#
loop_
_entity.id
_entity.type
_entity.pdbx_description
1 polymer ?
#
loop_
_entity_poly.entity_id
_entity_poly.type
_entity_poly.pdbx_seq_one_letter_code
_entity_poly.pdbx_strand_id
1 'polypeptide(L)'
;ATAAATGTAAADGWQMDYNNYPTSGMGAVVDGVDLDSGVDISNWLEFDLHPKLLRALQDLGFTQPTAIQQECLNPAVKGRCDIIGASQTGSGKTLAFGLPILQRLLAQQDQEAEEGSSGSEEDGEEDG
;
A
#
# COMPACT_ATOMS: atom_id res chain seq x y z
N ALA A 1 20.77 46.13 54.36
CA ALA A 1 19.89 46.78 53.36
C ALA A 1 20.38 46.35 51.99
N THR A 2 19.60 45.87 51.02
CA THR A 2 18.15 45.67 50.85
C THR A 2 18.00 44.76 49.60
N ALA A 3 16.91 44.00 49.53
CA ALA A 3 16.61 43.00 48.51
C ALA A 3 16.38 43.56 47.09
N ALA A 4 16.49 42.69 46.09
CA ALA A 4 15.61 42.69 44.92
C ALA A 4 15.61 41.29 44.27
N ALA A 5 14.54 40.54 44.52
CA ALA A 5 14.15 39.38 43.73
C ALA A 5 13.45 39.88 42.47
N THR A 6 13.86 39.40 41.30
CA THR A 6 13.05 39.48 40.09
C THR A 6 13.12 38.14 39.39
N GLY A 7 12.06 37.34 39.55
CA GLY A 7 11.82 36.18 38.71
C GLY A 7 11.52 36.65 37.29
N THR A 8 12.09 35.96 36.30
CA THR A 8 11.65 36.04 34.91
C THR A 8 11.41 34.61 34.47
N ALA A 9 10.13 34.27 34.38
CA ALA A 9 9.63 33.08 33.71
C ALA A 9 10.01 33.20 32.22
N ALA A 10 11.09 32.51 31.81
CA ALA A 10 11.34 32.28 30.41
C ALA A 10 10.50 31.05 30.03
N ALA A 11 9.49 31.28 29.20
CA ALA A 11 8.77 30.21 28.53
C ALA A 11 9.80 29.33 27.82
N ASP A 12 9.89 28.07 28.25
CA ASP A 12 10.65 27.04 27.53
C ASP A 12 9.99 26.88 26.16
N GLY A 13 10.47 27.65 25.20
CA GLY A 13 10.22 27.42 23.80
C GLY A 13 10.91 26.12 23.44
N TRP A 14 10.14 25.04 23.45
CA TRP A 14 10.54 23.78 22.84
C TRP A 14 10.79 24.06 21.36
N GLN A 15 12.04 24.38 21.00
CA GLN A 15 12.48 24.42 19.61
C GLN A 15 12.44 22.99 19.11
N MET A 16 11.38 22.67 18.37
CA MET A 16 11.25 21.41 17.65
C MET A 16 12.36 21.37 16.59
N ASP A 17 13.39 20.57 16.84
CA ASP A 17 14.49 20.32 15.93
C ASP A 17 14.06 19.32 14.85
N TYR A 18 13.22 19.75 13.89
CA TYR A 18 12.67 18.87 12.83
C TYR A 18 13.70 17.96 12.13
N ASN A 19 14.97 18.34 12.07
CA ASN A 19 16.06 17.53 11.51
C ASN A 19 16.49 16.34 12.39
N ASN A 20 16.14 16.32 13.67
CA ASN A 20 16.49 15.29 14.65
C ASN A 20 15.23 14.68 15.31
N TYR A 21 14.06 14.97 14.74
CA TYR A 21 12.90 14.15 14.96
C TYR A 21 13.16 12.74 14.42
N PRO A 22 12.82 11.68 15.17
CA PRO A 22 12.87 10.31 14.69
C PRO A 22 11.73 10.02 13.69
N THR A 23 11.50 10.89 12.71
CA THR A 23 10.64 10.59 11.55
C THR A 23 11.33 9.63 10.59
N SER A 24 12.67 9.55 10.60
CA SER A 24 13.47 8.63 9.76
C SER A 24 13.29 7.13 10.05
N GLY A 25 12.33 6.76 10.90
CA GLY A 25 11.86 5.38 11.09
C GLY A 25 10.34 5.25 11.04
N MET A 26 9.62 6.36 10.85
CA MET A 26 8.19 6.37 10.60
C MET A 26 8.01 6.32 9.08
N GLY A 27 8.50 5.23 8.46
CA GLY A 27 8.37 5.03 7.02
C GLY A 27 6.91 5.26 6.64
N ALA A 28 6.68 6.22 5.75
CA ALA A 28 5.34 6.58 5.34
C ALA A 28 4.79 5.45 4.47
N VAL A 29 4.26 4.42 5.12
CA VAL A 29 3.63 3.30 4.45
C VAL A 29 2.25 3.78 3.98
N VAL A 30 2.16 4.15 2.71
CA VAL A 30 0.90 4.53 2.06
C VAL A 30 0.38 3.28 1.34
N ASP A 31 -0.82 2.83 1.68
CA ASP A 31 -1.44 1.63 1.10
C ASP A 31 -0.53 0.38 1.15
N GLY A 32 0.29 0.24 2.19
CA GLY A 32 1.19 -0.91 2.32
C GLY A 32 2.46 -0.85 1.46
N VAL A 33 2.70 0.25 0.76
CA VAL A 33 3.93 0.53 0.01
C VAL A 33 4.89 1.32 0.88
N ASP A 34 6.13 0.85 1.04
CA ASP A 34 7.17 1.53 1.81
C ASP A 34 7.92 2.54 0.93
N LEU A 35 7.64 3.82 1.11
CA LEU A 35 8.27 4.90 0.35
C LEU A 35 9.76 5.08 0.65
N ASP A 36 10.27 4.53 1.76
CA ASP A 36 11.66 4.65 2.17
C ASP A 36 12.53 3.45 1.72
N SER A 37 11.91 2.43 1.11
CA SER A 37 12.59 1.20 0.65
C SER A 37 13.61 1.42 -0.48
N GLY A 38 13.64 2.60 -1.10
CA GLY A 38 14.56 2.94 -2.19
C GLY A 38 14.23 2.29 -3.55
N VAL A 39 13.14 1.53 -3.64
CA VAL A 39 12.64 0.93 -4.89
C VAL A 39 11.48 1.77 -5.43
N ASP A 40 11.70 2.43 -6.56
CA ASP A 40 10.68 3.22 -7.24
C ASP A 40 9.68 2.30 -7.95
N ILE A 41 8.41 2.37 -7.54
CA ILE A 41 7.29 1.63 -8.14
C ILE A 41 6.28 2.53 -8.85
N SER A 42 6.60 3.80 -9.08
CA SER A 42 5.67 4.80 -9.65
C SER A 42 5.07 4.36 -10.99
N ASN A 43 5.85 3.61 -11.79
CA ASN A 43 5.42 3.07 -13.08
C ASN A 43 4.32 1.98 -12.97
N TRP A 44 4.10 1.41 -11.79
CA TRP A 44 3.05 0.40 -11.58
C TRP A 44 1.72 1.00 -11.12
N LEU A 45 1.73 2.24 -10.62
CA LEU A 45 0.55 2.89 -10.05
C LEU A 45 -0.53 3.18 -11.11
N GLU A 46 -0.16 3.32 -12.39
CA GLU A 46 -1.12 3.58 -13.47
C GLU A 46 -2.07 2.40 -13.77
N PHE A 47 -1.73 1.20 -13.30
CA PHE A 47 -2.48 -0.03 -13.56
C PHE A 47 -3.54 -0.34 -12.48
N ASP A 48 -3.70 0.52 -11.46
CA ASP A 48 -4.68 0.35 -10.38
C ASP A 48 -4.61 -1.03 -9.71
N LEU A 49 -3.38 -1.52 -9.49
CA LEU A 49 -3.14 -2.82 -8.86
C LEU A 49 -3.47 -2.77 -7.37
N HIS A 50 -3.88 -3.92 -6.84
CA HIS A 50 -4.18 -4.11 -5.44
C HIS A 50 -2.93 -3.77 -4.59
N PRO A 51 -3.06 -3.09 -3.44
CA PRO A 51 -1.91 -2.62 -2.67
C PRO A 51 -0.93 -3.74 -2.23
N LYS A 52 -1.45 -4.93 -1.86
CA LYS A 52 -0.64 -6.13 -1.62
C LYS A 52 0.25 -6.53 -2.82
N LEU A 53 -0.21 -6.33 -4.06
CA LEU A 53 0.60 -6.61 -5.26
C LEU A 53 1.68 -5.55 -5.47
N LEU A 54 1.35 -4.27 -5.25
CA LEU A 54 2.33 -3.18 -5.34
C LEU A 54 3.47 -3.39 -4.34
N ARG A 55 3.14 -3.77 -3.10
CA ARG A 55 4.14 -4.15 -2.09
C ARG A 55 4.99 -5.35 -2.55
N ALA A 56 4.36 -6.41 -3.06
CA ALA A 56 5.11 -7.57 -3.55
C ALA A 56 6.05 -7.22 -4.71
N LEU A 57 5.64 -6.32 -5.61
CA LEU A 57 6.49 -5.81 -6.69
C LEU A 57 7.68 -5.01 -6.15
N GLN A 58 7.45 -4.20 -5.11
CA GLN A 58 8.49 -3.45 -4.41
C GLN A 58 9.49 -4.38 -3.72
N ASP A 59 9.01 -5.34 -2.94
CA ASP A 59 9.82 -6.33 -2.22
C ASP A 59 10.68 -7.18 -3.17
N LEU A 60 10.16 -7.46 -4.37
CA LEU A 60 10.86 -8.20 -5.42
C LEU A 60 11.79 -7.32 -6.27
N GLY A 61 11.78 -5.99 -6.07
CA GLY A 61 12.62 -5.05 -6.81
C GLY A 61 12.17 -4.81 -8.26
N PHE A 62 10.89 -5.04 -8.58
CA PHE A 62 10.35 -4.74 -9.91
C PHE A 62 10.05 -3.25 -10.04
N THR A 63 11.00 -2.47 -10.53
CA THR A 63 10.87 -1.02 -10.66
C THR A 63 10.01 -0.57 -11.84
N GLN A 64 10.07 -1.31 -12.94
CA GLN A 64 9.37 -0.96 -14.18
C GLN A 64 8.72 -2.19 -14.83
N PRO A 65 7.46 -2.07 -15.30
CA PRO A 65 6.83 -3.10 -16.12
C PRO A 65 7.53 -3.24 -17.48
N THR A 66 7.60 -4.46 -17.99
CA THR A 66 8.10 -4.71 -19.35
C THR A 66 7.11 -4.24 -20.42
N ALA A 67 7.55 -4.01 -21.65
CA ALA A 67 6.68 -3.55 -22.74
C ALA A 67 5.44 -4.43 -22.92
N ILE A 68 5.60 -5.77 -22.89
CA ILE A 68 4.46 -6.69 -22.99
C ILE A 68 3.53 -6.61 -21.77
N GLN A 69 4.05 -6.32 -20.57
CA GLN A 69 3.24 -6.14 -19.36
C GLN A 69 2.43 -4.86 -19.46
N GLN A 70 3.02 -3.74 -19.90
CA GLN A 70 2.28 -2.49 -20.08
C GLN A 70 1.11 -2.64 -21.06
N GLU A 71 1.34 -3.32 -22.19
CA GLU A 71 0.31 -3.59 -23.18
C GLU A 71 -0.77 -4.56 -22.69
N CYS A 72 -0.41 -5.55 -21.86
CA CYS A 72 -1.36 -6.55 -21.37
C CYS A 72 -2.13 -6.09 -20.12
N LEU A 73 -1.50 -5.36 -19.20
CA LEU A 73 -2.06 -5.09 -17.87
C LEU A 73 -3.28 -4.17 -17.94
N ASN A 74 -3.23 -3.11 -18.75
CA ASN A 74 -4.36 -2.21 -18.93
C ASN A 74 -5.63 -2.94 -19.40
N PRO A 75 -5.61 -3.69 -20.52
CA PRO A 75 -6.77 -4.47 -20.95
C PRO A 75 -7.15 -5.59 -19.97
N ALA A 76 -6.19 -6.27 -19.35
CA ALA A 76 -6.48 -7.41 -18.47
C ALA A 76 -7.13 -6.99 -17.15
N VAL A 77 -6.62 -5.90 -16.54
CA VAL A 77 -7.07 -5.41 -15.23
C VAL A 77 -8.32 -4.53 -15.39
N LYS A 78 -8.31 -3.56 -16.32
CA LYS A 78 -9.42 -2.59 -16.48
C LYS A 78 -10.52 -3.11 -17.38
N GLY A 79 -10.15 -3.71 -18.52
CA GLY A 79 -11.08 -4.18 -19.54
C GLY A 79 -11.72 -5.54 -19.27
N ARG A 80 -11.10 -6.36 -18.40
CA ARG A 80 -11.48 -7.76 -18.15
C ARG A 80 -11.68 -8.55 -19.44
N CYS A 81 -10.81 -8.34 -20.43
CA CYS A 81 -10.87 -9.02 -21.72
C CYS A 81 -9.81 -10.11 -21.85
N ASP A 82 -10.07 -11.07 -22.73
CA ASP A 82 -9.11 -12.12 -23.07
C ASP A 82 -7.94 -11.53 -23.88
N ILE A 83 -6.71 -11.88 -23.48
CA ILE A 83 -5.49 -11.37 -24.10
C ILE A 83 -4.64 -12.52 -24.64
N ILE A 84 -4.17 -12.35 -25.87
CA ILE A 84 -3.16 -13.23 -26.48
C ILE A 84 -1.85 -12.45 -26.57
N GLY A 85 -0.92 -12.75 -25.67
CA GLY A 85 0.42 -12.14 -25.64
C GLY A 85 1.47 -13.03 -26.29
N ALA A 86 1.97 -12.66 -27.46
CA ALA A 86 3.09 -13.34 -28.13
C ALA A 86 4.40 -12.54 -27.93
N SER A 87 5.31 -13.07 -27.13
CA SER A 87 6.64 -12.47 -26.94
C SER A 87 7.70 -13.55 -26.67
N GLN A 88 8.98 -13.19 -26.76
CA GLN A 88 10.09 -14.12 -26.57
C GLN A 88 10.24 -14.54 -25.09
N THR A 89 10.95 -15.63 -24.83
CA THR A 89 11.27 -16.08 -23.47
C THR A 89 12.08 -15.00 -22.75
N GLY A 90 11.78 -14.73 -21.48
CA GLY A 90 12.43 -13.65 -20.71
C GLY A 90 11.75 -12.27 -20.83
N SER A 91 10.72 -12.10 -21.66
CA SER A 91 10.00 -10.81 -21.78
C SER A 91 9.03 -10.49 -20.63
N GLY A 92 8.95 -11.32 -19.58
CA GLY A 92 8.09 -11.07 -18.42
C GLY A 92 6.62 -11.49 -18.57
N LYS A 93 6.29 -12.38 -19.51
CA LYS A 93 4.92 -12.92 -19.70
C LYS A 93 4.29 -13.50 -18.44
N THR A 94 5.10 -14.14 -17.58
CA THR A 94 4.61 -14.76 -16.34
C THR A 94 3.88 -13.75 -15.46
N LEU A 95 4.47 -12.56 -15.24
CA LEU A 95 3.82 -11.49 -14.49
C LEU A 95 2.70 -10.83 -15.29
N ALA A 96 2.83 -10.73 -16.62
CA ALA A 96 1.78 -10.17 -17.48
C ALA A 96 0.43 -10.92 -17.35
N PHE A 97 0.48 -12.25 -17.21
CA PHE A 97 -0.72 -13.07 -16.94
C PHE A 97 -1.00 -13.27 -15.45
N GLY A 98 0.04 -13.35 -14.62
CA GLY A 98 -0.09 -13.61 -13.18
C GLY A 98 -0.72 -12.45 -12.41
N LEU A 99 -0.34 -11.20 -12.70
CA LEU A 99 -0.85 -10.03 -11.98
C LEU A 99 -2.38 -9.88 -12.11
N PRO A 100 -2.99 -9.96 -13.31
CA PRO A 100 -4.46 -9.91 -13.43
C PRO A 100 -5.18 -11.05 -12.69
N ILE A 101 -4.61 -12.25 -12.67
CA ILE A 101 -5.19 -13.39 -11.94
C ILE A 101 -5.16 -13.12 -10.42
N LEU A 102 -4.02 -12.71 -9.90
CA LEU A 102 -3.87 -12.41 -8.47
C LEU A 102 -4.74 -11.23 -8.05
N GLN A 103 -4.85 -10.18 -8.88
CA GLN A 103 -5.75 -9.05 -8.65
C GLN A 103 -7.19 -9.53 -8.41
N ARG A 104 -7.68 -10.43 -9.26
CA ARG A 104 -9.04 -10.97 -9.13
C ARG A 104 -9.22 -11.79 -7.86
N LEU A 105 -8.23 -12.62 -7.49
CA LEU A 105 -8.28 -13.42 -6.27
C LEU A 105 -8.30 -12.54 -5.02
N LEU A 106 -7.47 -11.49 -4.98
CA LEU A 106 -7.44 -10.55 -3.86
C LEU A 106 -8.76 -9.78 -3.74
N ALA A 107 -9.32 -9.31 -4.87
CA ALA A 107 -10.61 -8.63 -4.89
C ALA A 107 -11.78 -9.52 -4.41
N GLN A 108 -11.67 -10.86 -4.56
CA GLN A 108 -12.64 -11.82 -4.02
C GLN A 108 -12.45 -12.00 -2.51
N GLN A 109 -11.20 -12.12 -2.04
CA GLN A 109 -10.90 -12.24 -0.61
C GLN A 109 -11.38 -11.04 0.20
N ASP A 110 -11.24 -9.82 -0.35
CA ASP A 110 -11.70 -8.62 0.35
C ASP A 110 -13.25 -8.57 0.45
N GLN A 111 -13.98 -9.16 -0.51
CA GLN A 111 -15.44 -9.28 -0.44
C GLN A 111 -15.88 -10.27 0.65
N GLU A 112 -15.21 -11.41 0.74
CA GLU A 112 -15.49 -12.43 1.77
C GLU A 112 -15.20 -11.92 3.20
N ALA A 113 -14.19 -11.05 3.35
CA ALA A 113 -13.83 -10.48 4.65
C ALA A 113 -14.90 -9.51 5.20
N GLU A 114 -15.57 -8.76 4.32
CA GLU A 114 -16.63 -7.81 4.70
C GLU A 114 -17.95 -8.53 5.04
N GLU A 115 -18.30 -9.60 4.32
CA GLU A 115 -19.55 -10.35 4.55
C GLU A 115 -19.53 -11.21 5.83
N GLY A 116 -18.35 -11.57 6.35
CA GLY A 116 -18.19 -12.36 7.57
C GLY A 116 -18.43 -11.60 8.89
N SER A 117 -18.56 -10.26 8.86
CA SER A 117 -18.70 -9.44 10.07
C SER A 117 -20.15 -9.11 10.46
N SER A 118 -21.17 -9.52 9.68
CA SER A 118 -22.58 -9.14 9.90
C SER A 118 -23.46 -10.24 10.54
N GLY A 119 -22.91 -11.36 11.00
CA GLY A 119 -23.68 -12.52 11.47
C GLY A 119 -23.52 -12.84 12.95
N SER A 120 -23.95 -11.95 13.85
CA SER A 120 -24.18 -12.31 15.27
C SER A 120 -25.30 -11.48 15.88
N GLU A 121 -26.51 -11.70 15.39
CA GLU A 121 -27.76 -11.44 16.13
C GLU A 121 -28.66 -12.67 15.92
N GLU A 122 -28.52 -13.66 16.80
CA GLU A 122 -29.60 -14.60 17.09
C GLU A 122 -29.92 -14.49 18.57
N ASP A 123 -31.10 -13.92 18.80
CA ASP A 123 -31.85 -13.90 20.03
C ASP A 123 -32.08 -15.31 20.60
N GLY A 124 -32.11 -15.37 21.94
CA GLY A 124 -32.69 -16.49 22.66
C GLY A 124 -32.35 -16.40 24.15
N GLU A 125 -33.28 -15.91 24.98
CA GLU A 125 -34.31 -16.75 25.61
C GLU A 125 -34.98 -15.96 26.75
N GLU A 126 -36.30 -15.75 26.63
CA GLU A 126 -37.19 -15.37 27.73
C GLU A 126 -37.24 -16.53 28.75
N ASP A 127 -37.03 -16.26 30.03
CA ASP A 127 -37.60 -17.12 31.09
C ASP A 127 -37.82 -16.33 32.40
N GLY A 128 -39.04 -16.42 32.95
CA GLY A 128 -39.38 -16.10 34.35
C GLY A 128 -40.29 -14.91 34.62
#